data_AF-A0A0D2WL94-F1
#
_entry.id   AF-A0A0D2WL94-F1
#
_cell.length_a   1.000
_cell.length_b   1.000
_cell.length_c   1.000
_cell.angle_alpha   90.00
_cell.angle_beta   90.00
_cell.angle_gamma   90.00
#
_symmetry.space_group_name_H-M   'P 1'
#
loop_
_entity.id
_entity.type
_entity.pdbx_description
1 polymer ?
#
loop_
_entity_poly.entity_id
_entity_poly.type
_entity_poly.pdbx_seq_one_letter_code
_entity_poly.pdbx_strand_id
1 'polypeptide(L)'
;MQIASWIAAAVALRLGLLMLLPSPLLSYIQDPQRYELVTPLTSHRRLLEGLHLMEQGASPYSGDLVHHAPLVLSLVQSVSKQLKVGPVAQVSAAITATATSMAPETQHVRWAVILLTLVSDVLAGLALAGVARYSVRWLDGSRLKNNQNKPEASAATSSLFAVTEKDADDAAQTTLLVWLFNPFSILCFLAHSTASWDAFLIASALYFAVKQHSALAALFCVLAGYSSLYPIALVAPLALAIASHPPVLQLHSAPSSALAAVNSVQAPSDVSTWRVVVFGFWVVAWTLVVALASYLYIDSWDFVDAVFGFIIQVPDLTPNIGLMWYFFTEIFMHFRPFFAWVFQLHVFIYVFPLSVQFRRHPPLLAFAIVTIITVFKSYPSMGDLALVFSMLCMFPQLNPYLRFRFVVGGILTFTTILGPVFFHQWLVGSNGNANFPYGVTLAHAFAVTALALDYCLAYLRREYDIIHGIAVPDGATVVMQ
;
A
#
# COMPACT_ATOMS: atom_id res chain seq x y z
N MET A 1 7.64 8.17 -24.06
CA MET A 1 6.31 8.16 -24.69
C MET A 1 5.40 7.04 -24.16
N GLN A 2 5.92 5.84 -23.84
CA GLN A 2 5.10 4.69 -23.37
C GLN A 2 4.42 4.87 -21.99
N ILE A 3 5.09 5.46 -21.00
CA ILE A 3 4.50 5.66 -19.65
C ILE A 3 3.25 6.55 -19.70
N ALA A 4 3.31 7.65 -20.44
CA ALA A 4 2.17 8.56 -20.60
C ALA A 4 0.98 7.88 -21.28
N SER A 5 1.21 7.02 -22.28
CA SER A 5 0.14 6.25 -22.90
C SER A 5 -0.49 5.23 -21.96
N TRP A 6 0.28 4.58 -21.07
CA TRP A 6 -0.28 3.66 -20.09
C TRP A 6 -1.12 4.37 -19.04
N ILE A 7 -0.67 5.53 -18.57
CA ILE A 7 -1.45 6.38 -17.66
C ILE A 7 -2.75 6.82 -18.33
N ALA A 8 -2.67 7.31 -19.56
CA ALA A 8 -3.87 7.71 -20.31
C ALA A 8 -4.84 6.54 -20.51
N ALA A 9 -4.33 5.35 -20.84
CA ALA A 9 -5.14 4.14 -20.98
C ALA A 9 -5.80 3.72 -19.65
N ALA A 10 -5.08 3.78 -18.54
CA ALA A 10 -5.60 3.43 -17.22
C ALA A 10 -6.66 4.41 -16.70
N VAL A 11 -6.48 5.71 -16.98
CA VAL A 11 -7.47 6.75 -16.71
C VAL A 11 -8.71 6.57 -17.59
N ALA A 12 -8.50 6.35 -18.90
CA ALA A 12 -9.59 6.09 -19.83
C ALA A 12 -10.37 4.82 -19.46
N LEU A 13 -9.69 3.77 -19.00
CA LEU A 13 -10.34 2.54 -18.53
C LEU A 13 -11.23 2.81 -17.31
N ARG A 14 -10.72 3.51 -16.28
CA ARG A 14 -11.49 3.85 -15.07
C ARG A 14 -12.73 4.69 -15.40
N LEU A 15 -12.55 5.77 -16.16
CA LEU A 15 -13.64 6.65 -16.55
C LEU A 15 -14.62 5.95 -17.50
N GLY A 16 -14.10 5.17 -18.45
CA GLY A 16 -14.90 4.38 -19.39
C GLY A 16 -15.75 3.34 -18.67
N LEU A 17 -15.19 2.60 -17.71
CA LEU A 17 -15.96 1.67 -16.88
C LEU A 17 -17.00 2.43 -16.02
N LEU A 18 -16.66 3.59 -15.46
CA LEU A 18 -17.63 4.35 -14.69
C LEU A 18 -18.82 4.85 -15.54
N MET A 19 -18.61 5.16 -16.82
CA MET A 19 -19.62 5.72 -17.73
C MET A 19 -20.39 4.66 -18.54
N LEU A 20 -19.73 3.57 -18.92
CA LEU A 20 -20.25 2.61 -19.91
C LEU A 20 -20.69 1.28 -19.29
N LEU A 21 -20.38 1.02 -18.02
CA LEU A 21 -20.79 -0.22 -17.36
C LEU A 21 -22.32 -0.27 -17.21
N PRO A 22 -22.99 -1.39 -17.51
CA PRO A 22 -24.43 -1.51 -17.35
C PRO A 22 -24.90 -1.12 -15.94
N SER A 23 -25.99 -0.36 -15.85
CA SER A 23 -26.49 0.17 -14.56
C SER A 23 -26.74 -0.89 -13.49
N PRO A 24 -27.21 -2.13 -13.77
CA PRO A 24 -27.36 -3.15 -12.73
C PRO A 24 -26.01 -3.61 -12.16
N LEU A 25 -24.98 -3.70 -13.01
CA LEU A 25 -23.65 -4.13 -12.59
C LEU A 25 -22.94 -3.01 -11.81
N LEU A 26 -23.05 -1.76 -12.28
CA LEU A 26 -22.46 -0.62 -11.59
C LEU A 26 -23.10 -0.37 -10.22
N SER A 27 -24.43 -0.48 -10.12
CA SER A 27 -25.14 -0.36 -8.85
C SER A 27 -24.78 -1.48 -7.87
N TYR A 28 -24.56 -2.71 -8.36
CA TYR A 28 -24.06 -3.81 -7.55
C TYR A 28 -22.64 -3.57 -7.01
N ILE A 29 -21.74 -2.98 -7.81
CA ILE A 29 -20.39 -2.61 -7.34
C ILE A 29 -20.44 -1.44 -6.33
N GLN A 30 -21.35 -0.49 -6.55
CA GLN A 30 -21.54 0.69 -5.71
C GLN A 30 -22.45 0.46 -4.49
N ASP A 31 -22.88 -0.78 -4.28
CA ASP A 31 -23.72 -1.16 -3.14
C ASP A 31 -22.93 -0.92 -1.84
N PRO A 32 -23.50 -0.16 -0.88
CA PRO A 32 -22.82 0.14 0.38
C PRO A 32 -22.56 -1.10 1.25
N GLN A 33 -23.18 -2.24 0.96
CA GLN A 33 -22.94 -3.50 1.66
C GLN A 33 -21.75 -4.30 1.10
N ARG A 34 -21.04 -3.76 0.09
CA ARG A 34 -19.81 -4.31 -0.48
C ARG A 34 -18.60 -3.92 0.38
N TYR A 35 -18.59 -4.41 1.61
CA TYR A 35 -17.58 -4.06 2.62
C TYR A 35 -16.15 -4.47 2.25
N GLU A 36 -15.99 -5.35 1.28
CA GLU A 36 -14.69 -5.70 0.71
C GLU A 36 -14.08 -4.59 -0.17
N LEU A 37 -14.91 -3.73 -0.76
CA LEU A 37 -14.47 -2.61 -1.60
C LEU A 37 -14.41 -1.29 -0.83
N VAL A 38 -15.33 -1.12 0.13
CA VAL A 38 -15.52 0.12 0.88
C VAL A 38 -15.64 -0.19 2.36
N THR A 39 -14.83 0.48 3.17
CA THR A 39 -14.81 0.31 4.63
C THR A 39 -15.41 1.55 5.31
N PRO A 40 -15.71 1.48 6.62
CA PRO A 40 -16.06 2.67 7.41
C PRO A 40 -15.08 3.84 7.24
N LEU A 41 -13.79 3.55 7.05
CA LEU A 41 -12.71 4.54 6.90
C LEU A 41 -12.51 5.00 5.46
N THR A 42 -13.00 4.25 4.47
CA THR A 42 -12.79 4.57 3.04
C THR A 42 -14.07 4.95 2.29
N SER A 43 -15.20 5.03 2.99
CA SER A 43 -16.51 5.27 2.40
C SER A 43 -16.73 6.73 2.01
N HIS A 44 -16.95 6.98 0.71
CA HIS A 44 -17.40 8.29 0.24
C HIS A 44 -18.77 8.70 0.82
N ARG A 45 -19.66 7.76 1.14
CA ARG A 45 -21.00 8.09 1.67
C ARG A 45 -20.90 8.66 3.08
N ARG A 46 -20.09 8.02 3.93
CA ARG A 46 -19.78 8.51 5.28
C ARG A 46 -19.04 9.86 5.22
N LEU A 47 -18.19 10.06 4.21
CA LEU A 47 -17.54 11.34 3.96
C LEU A 47 -18.55 12.45 3.58
N LEU A 48 -19.50 12.15 2.69
CA LEU A 48 -20.57 13.06 2.30
C LEU A 48 -21.44 13.46 3.49
N GLU A 49 -21.79 12.49 4.33
CA GLU A 49 -22.58 12.72 5.54
C GLU A 49 -21.86 13.65 6.52
N GLY A 50 -20.56 13.42 6.76
CA GLY A 50 -19.75 14.33 7.59
C GLY A 50 -19.72 15.75 7.05
N LEU A 51 -19.57 15.92 5.73
CA LEU A 51 -19.61 17.24 5.10
C LEU A 51 -21.00 17.90 5.21
N HIS A 52 -22.07 17.12 5.10
CA HIS A 52 -23.44 17.62 5.23
C HIS A 52 -23.75 18.10 6.65
N LEU A 53 -23.29 17.36 7.68
CA LEU A 53 -23.41 17.79 9.08
C LEU A 53 -22.68 19.11 9.32
N MET A 54 -21.48 19.26 8.75
CA MET A 54 -20.73 20.51 8.83
C MET A 54 -21.43 21.68 8.15
N GLU A 55 -22.11 21.46 7.00
CA GLU A 55 -22.90 22.49 6.32
C GLU A 55 -24.09 22.97 7.18
N GLN A 56 -24.60 22.11 8.07
CA GLN A 56 -25.67 22.44 9.01
C GLN A 56 -25.17 23.03 10.34
N GLY A 57 -23.86 23.23 10.50
CA GLY A 57 -23.25 23.75 11.73
C GLY A 57 -23.11 22.71 12.85
N ALA A 58 -23.28 21.43 12.55
CA ALA A 58 -23.02 20.33 13.48
C ALA A 58 -21.59 19.78 13.31
N SER A 59 -21.04 19.20 14.38
CA SER A 59 -19.77 18.46 14.29
C SER A 59 -19.93 17.28 13.33
N PRO A 60 -18.96 16.99 12.44
CA PRO A 60 -19.03 15.82 11.57
C PRO A 60 -19.03 14.50 12.37
N TYR A 61 -18.57 14.54 13.63
CA TYR A 61 -18.48 13.39 14.53
C TYR A 61 -19.64 13.33 15.54
N SER A 62 -20.66 14.17 15.41
CA SER A 62 -21.81 14.13 16.32
C SER A 62 -22.66 12.86 16.15
N GLY A 63 -22.47 12.12 15.05
CA GLY A 63 -23.05 10.80 14.83
C GLY A 63 -21.98 9.72 14.67
N ASP A 64 -22.39 8.46 14.84
CA ASP A 64 -21.48 7.30 14.85
C ASP A 64 -21.00 6.84 13.46
N LEU A 65 -21.33 7.57 12.39
CA LEU A 65 -21.10 7.11 11.01
C LEU A 65 -19.78 7.59 10.42
N VAL A 66 -19.26 8.74 10.85
CA VAL A 66 -18.10 9.41 10.22
C VAL A 66 -16.82 9.10 10.96
N HIS A 67 -15.88 8.42 10.27
CA HIS A 67 -14.55 8.12 10.81
C HIS A 67 -13.42 8.63 9.89
N HIS A 68 -13.73 9.62 9.04
CA HIS A 68 -12.74 10.28 8.21
C HIS A 68 -12.00 11.35 9.00
N ALA A 69 -10.70 11.44 8.78
CA ALA A 69 -9.87 12.39 9.51
C ALA A 69 -10.17 13.85 9.10
N PRO A 70 -10.10 14.85 10.01
CA PRO A 70 -10.49 16.23 9.74
C PRO A 70 -9.91 16.88 8.46
N LEU A 71 -8.60 16.74 8.23
CA LEU A 71 -7.95 17.28 7.03
C LEU A 71 -8.43 16.63 5.72
N VAL A 72 -8.92 15.39 5.78
CA VAL A 72 -9.53 14.71 4.62
C VAL A 72 -10.87 15.38 4.29
N LEU A 73 -11.69 15.68 5.29
CA LEU A 73 -12.93 16.45 5.12
C LEU A 73 -12.61 17.84 4.54
N SER A 74 -11.61 18.53 5.10
CA SER A 74 -11.17 19.85 4.63
C SER A 74 -10.73 19.85 3.15
N LEU A 75 -9.94 18.83 2.75
CA LEU A 75 -9.48 18.66 1.37
C LEU A 75 -10.66 18.53 0.41
N VAL A 76 -11.59 17.63 0.70
CA VAL A 76 -12.75 17.37 -0.16
C VAL A 76 -13.70 18.56 -0.19
N GLN A 77 -13.90 19.24 0.94
CA GLN A 77 -14.69 20.46 0.99
C GLN A 77 -14.08 21.56 0.11
N SER A 78 -12.75 21.72 0.17
CA SER A 78 -12.03 22.73 -0.62
C SER A 78 -12.12 22.46 -2.12
N VAL A 79 -11.90 21.21 -2.55
CA VAL A 79 -11.98 20.82 -3.97
C VAL A 79 -13.42 20.91 -4.47
N SER A 80 -14.40 20.47 -3.69
CA SER A 80 -15.81 20.53 -4.09
C SER A 80 -16.32 21.97 -4.23
N LYS A 81 -15.87 22.91 -3.37
CA LYS A 81 -16.15 24.34 -3.52
C LYS A 81 -15.61 24.90 -4.84
N GLN A 82 -14.41 24.50 -5.26
CA GLN A 82 -13.85 24.93 -6.55
C GLN A 82 -14.63 24.38 -7.75
N LEU A 83 -15.13 23.14 -7.65
CA LEU A 83 -15.96 22.53 -8.68
C LEU A 83 -17.35 23.18 -8.82
N LYS A 84 -17.88 23.78 -7.75
CA LYS A 84 -19.14 24.55 -7.78
C LYS A 84 -19.01 25.89 -8.52
N VAL A 85 -17.84 26.52 -8.53
CA VAL A 85 -17.67 27.94 -8.91
C VAL A 85 -16.77 28.17 -10.15
N GLY A 86 -15.98 27.17 -10.58
CA GLY A 86 -14.99 27.34 -11.67
C GLY A 86 -15.46 26.98 -13.10
N PRO A 87 -14.61 27.17 -14.13
CA PRO A 87 -14.87 26.69 -15.51
C PRO A 87 -15.02 25.15 -15.59
N VAL A 88 -14.54 24.44 -14.56
CA VAL A 88 -14.76 23.00 -14.37
C VAL A 88 -16.23 22.67 -14.07
N ALA A 89 -17.04 23.62 -13.60
CA ALA A 89 -18.47 23.42 -13.41
C ALA A 89 -19.16 23.03 -14.73
N GLN A 90 -18.74 23.62 -15.87
CA GLN A 90 -19.25 23.28 -17.21
C GLN A 90 -18.85 21.87 -17.65
N VAL A 91 -17.62 21.45 -17.34
CA VAL A 91 -17.14 20.08 -17.61
C VAL A 91 -17.85 19.07 -16.71
N SER A 92 -18.02 19.38 -15.42
CA SER A 92 -18.78 18.54 -14.50
C SER A 92 -20.24 18.42 -14.96
N ALA A 93 -20.87 19.51 -15.41
CA ALA A 93 -22.23 19.50 -15.94
C ALA A 93 -22.34 18.68 -17.24
N ALA A 94 -21.36 18.77 -18.14
CA ALA A 94 -21.33 18.00 -19.38
C ALA A 94 -21.15 16.48 -19.15
N ILE A 95 -20.29 16.10 -18.21
CA ILE A 95 -20.11 14.68 -17.83
C ILE A 95 -21.32 14.18 -17.01
N THR A 96 -21.98 15.06 -16.27
CA THR A 96 -23.15 14.72 -15.44
C THR A 96 -24.42 14.54 -16.26
N ALA A 97 -24.56 15.24 -17.40
CA ALA A 97 -25.67 15.03 -18.34
C ALA A 97 -25.73 13.60 -18.92
N THR A 98 -24.63 12.86 -18.84
CA THR A 98 -24.52 11.47 -19.34
C THR A 98 -24.52 10.41 -18.23
N ALA A 99 -24.40 10.78 -16.95
CA ALA A 99 -24.18 9.84 -15.84
C ALA A 99 -25.27 9.89 -14.76
N THR A 100 -26.37 9.17 -14.99
CA THR A 100 -27.35 8.63 -13.99
C THR A 100 -28.15 9.60 -13.08
N SER A 101 -29.38 9.17 -12.79
CA SER A 101 -30.49 9.85 -12.12
C SER A 101 -30.36 9.98 -10.59
N MET A 102 -29.51 10.86 -10.07
CA MET A 102 -29.50 11.24 -8.65
C MET A 102 -29.52 12.75 -8.42
N ALA A 103 -29.98 13.16 -7.23
CA ALA A 103 -30.23 14.54 -6.85
C ALA A 103 -29.03 15.49 -7.11
N PRO A 104 -29.26 16.68 -7.69
CA PRO A 104 -28.20 17.57 -8.18
C PRO A 104 -27.29 18.14 -7.07
N GLU A 105 -27.74 18.20 -5.83
CA GLU A 105 -27.06 18.95 -4.76
C GLU A 105 -25.76 18.31 -4.24
N THR A 106 -25.56 16.99 -4.43
CA THR A 106 -24.36 16.26 -3.95
C THR A 106 -23.36 15.89 -5.05
N GLN A 107 -23.64 16.24 -6.31
CA GLN A 107 -22.85 15.80 -7.47
C GLN A 107 -21.41 16.35 -7.46
N HIS A 108 -21.20 17.60 -7.02
CA HIS A 108 -19.87 18.21 -7.01
C HIS A 108 -18.91 17.53 -6.03
N VAL A 109 -19.41 17.05 -4.90
CA VAL A 109 -18.58 16.35 -3.90
C VAL A 109 -18.21 14.96 -4.42
N ARG A 110 -19.14 14.26 -5.07
CA ARG A 110 -18.85 12.99 -5.74
C ARG A 110 -17.74 13.14 -6.79
N TRP A 111 -17.82 14.15 -7.65
CA TRP A 111 -16.77 14.45 -8.62
C TRP A 111 -15.43 14.83 -7.98
N ALA A 112 -15.45 15.57 -6.87
CA ALA A 112 -14.24 15.87 -6.10
C ALA A 112 -13.53 14.57 -5.66
N VAL A 113 -14.29 13.63 -5.09
CA VAL A 113 -13.75 12.33 -4.67
C VAL A 113 -13.20 11.55 -5.86
N ILE A 114 -13.96 11.42 -6.96
CA ILE A 114 -13.53 10.71 -8.16
C ILE A 114 -12.21 11.28 -8.71
N LEU A 115 -12.11 12.60 -8.85
CA LEU A 115 -10.92 13.26 -9.37
C LEU A 115 -9.72 13.09 -8.43
N LEU A 116 -9.91 13.27 -7.12
CA LEU A 116 -8.87 13.06 -6.12
C LEU A 116 -8.39 11.60 -6.11
N THR A 117 -9.29 10.64 -6.21
CA THR A 117 -8.97 9.20 -6.30
C THR A 117 -8.21 8.88 -7.58
N LEU A 118 -8.59 9.46 -8.72
CA LEU A 118 -7.88 9.27 -9.99
C LEU A 118 -6.45 9.83 -9.95
N VAL A 119 -6.29 11.04 -9.41
CA VAL A 119 -4.96 11.67 -9.24
C VAL A 119 -4.12 10.85 -8.27
N SER A 120 -4.69 10.43 -7.14
CA SER A 120 -4.02 9.59 -6.14
C SER A 120 -3.60 8.25 -6.74
N ASP A 121 -4.44 7.60 -7.53
CA ASP A 121 -4.11 6.35 -8.23
C ASP A 121 -2.90 6.50 -9.14
N VAL A 122 -2.86 7.56 -9.97
CA VAL A 122 -1.74 7.79 -10.89
C VAL A 122 -0.46 8.10 -10.11
N LEU A 123 -0.55 8.96 -9.09
CA LEU A 123 0.61 9.33 -8.27
C LEU A 123 1.14 8.15 -7.45
N ALA A 124 0.26 7.30 -6.91
CA ALA A 124 0.64 6.07 -6.22
C ALA A 124 1.44 5.16 -7.15
N GLY A 125 0.94 4.91 -8.37
CA GLY A 125 1.63 4.08 -9.37
C GLY A 125 3.00 4.63 -9.74
N LEU A 126 3.12 5.94 -9.98
CA LEU A 126 4.39 6.60 -10.29
C LEU A 126 5.39 6.52 -9.12
N ALA A 127 4.91 6.73 -7.89
CA ALA A 127 5.74 6.62 -6.70
C ALA A 127 6.23 5.18 -6.49
N LEU A 128 5.36 4.17 -6.63
CA LEU A 128 5.71 2.75 -6.55
C LEU A 128 6.72 2.36 -7.64
N ALA A 129 6.53 2.80 -8.88
CA ALA A 129 7.48 2.57 -9.97
C ALA A 129 8.86 3.17 -9.65
N GLY A 130 8.87 4.37 -9.07
CA GLY A 130 10.08 5.00 -8.55
C GLY A 130 10.76 4.12 -7.50
N VAL A 131 10.02 3.68 -6.48
CA VAL A 131 10.55 2.79 -5.41
C VAL A 131 11.10 1.49 -6.00
N ALA A 132 10.38 0.86 -6.95
CA ALA A 132 10.78 -0.37 -7.62
C ALA A 132 12.14 -0.23 -8.34
N ARG A 133 12.37 0.89 -9.03
CA ARG A 133 13.65 1.15 -9.69
C ARG A 133 14.81 1.15 -8.69
N TYR A 134 14.59 1.70 -7.50
CA TYR A 134 15.60 1.77 -6.46
C TYR A 134 15.74 0.47 -5.64
N SER A 135 14.66 -0.27 -5.39
CA SER A 135 14.73 -1.55 -4.67
C SER A 135 15.66 -2.54 -5.37
N VAL A 136 15.58 -2.59 -6.68
CA VAL A 136 16.49 -3.39 -7.52
C VAL A 136 17.95 -3.02 -7.29
N ARG A 137 18.27 -1.73 -7.16
CA ARG A 137 19.63 -1.25 -6.88
C ARG A 137 20.12 -1.65 -5.48
N TRP A 138 19.24 -1.67 -4.48
CA TRP A 138 19.59 -2.14 -3.13
C TRP A 138 19.97 -3.62 -3.10
N LEU A 139 19.30 -4.46 -3.90
CA LEU A 139 19.61 -5.91 -4.00
C LEU A 139 21.01 -6.21 -4.56
N ASP A 140 21.60 -5.32 -5.36
CA ASP A 140 22.97 -5.46 -5.87
C ASP A 140 24.03 -5.04 -4.83
N GLY A 141 23.64 -4.26 -3.81
CA GLY A 141 24.56 -3.75 -2.79
C GLY A 141 25.23 -4.84 -1.95
N SER A 142 24.50 -5.90 -1.61
CA SER A 142 25.03 -7.04 -0.87
C SER A 142 26.14 -7.75 -1.64
N ARG A 143 25.99 -7.85 -2.97
CA ARG A 143 26.97 -8.47 -3.87
C ARG A 143 28.26 -7.67 -3.89
N LEU A 144 28.16 -6.35 -4.08
CA LEU A 144 29.32 -5.45 -4.13
C LEU A 144 30.15 -5.52 -2.83
N LYS A 145 29.48 -5.58 -1.67
CA LYS A 145 30.16 -5.73 -0.37
C LYS A 145 30.86 -7.09 -0.21
N ASN A 146 30.28 -8.16 -0.74
CA ASN A 146 30.91 -9.48 -0.69
C ASN A 146 32.16 -9.56 -1.61
N ASN A 147 32.07 -8.99 -2.81
CA ASN A 147 33.21 -8.91 -3.74
C ASN A 147 34.40 -8.13 -3.17
N GLN A 148 34.15 -7.10 -2.36
CA GLN A 148 35.21 -6.38 -1.65
C GLN A 148 35.91 -7.25 -0.58
N ASN A 149 35.14 -8.08 0.13
CA ASN A 149 35.67 -8.90 1.23
C ASN A 149 36.37 -10.18 0.75
N LYS A 150 35.99 -10.73 -0.42
CA LYS A 150 36.55 -11.97 -0.99
C LYS A 150 36.69 -11.89 -2.53
N PRO A 151 37.72 -11.22 -3.06
CA PRO A 151 37.87 -10.97 -4.50
C PRO A 151 38.17 -12.21 -5.35
N GLU A 152 38.91 -13.20 -4.82
CA GLU A 152 39.45 -14.32 -5.63
C GLU A 152 38.49 -15.53 -5.79
N ALA A 153 37.54 -15.72 -4.87
CA ALA A 153 36.63 -16.87 -4.86
C ALA A 153 35.22 -16.59 -5.46
N SER A 154 34.92 -15.32 -5.80
CA SER A 154 33.53 -14.86 -6.04
C SER A 154 33.26 -14.27 -7.43
N ALA A 155 34.26 -14.11 -8.30
CA ALA A 155 34.10 -13.37 -9.55
C ALA A 155 33.08 -13.99 -10.53
N ALA A 156 33.08 -15.33 -10.70
CA ALA A 156 32.18 -16.02 -11.62
C ALA A 156 30.75 -16.20 -11.07
N THR A 157 30.60 -16.42 -9.76
CA THR A 157 29.28 -16.58 -9.12
C THR A 157 28.61 -15.23 -8.86
N SER A 158 29.38 -14.17 -8.62
CA SER A 158 28.83 -12.82 -8.44
C SER A 158 28.30 -12.24 -9.74
N SER A 159 28.90 -12.50 -10.92
CA SER A 159 28.35 -11.98 -12.19
C SER A 159 26.95 -12.51 -12.50
N LEU A 160 26.62 -13.73 -12.05
CA LEU A 160 25.28 -14.34 -12.20
C LEU A 160 24.18 -13.56 -11.45
N PHE A 161 24.54 -12.89 -10.35
CA PHE A 161 23.62 -12.12 -9.51
C PHE A 161 23.65 -10.62 -9.78
N ALA A 162 24.41 -10.19 -10.79
CA ALA A 162 24.48 -8.79 -11.20
C ALA A 162 23.12 -8.32 -11.69
N VAL A 163 22.73 -7.12 -11.29
CA VAL A 163 21.50 -6.50 -11.80
C VAL A 163 21.86 -5.36 -12.73
N THR A 164 21.12 -5.24 -13.83
CA THR A 164 21.32 -4.21 -14.85
C THR A 164 20.34 -3.04 -14.66
N GLU A 165 20.65 -1.88 -15.25
CA GLU A 165 19.69 -0.76 -15.31
C GLU A 165 18.40 -1.14 -16.05
N LYS A 166 18.50 -2.06 -17.04
CA LYS A 166 17.33 -2.59 -17.73
C LYS A 166 16.41 -3.33 -16.77
N ASP A 167 16.95 -4.18 -15.90
CA ASP A 167 16.13 -4.91 -14.91
C ASP A 167 15.43 -3.97 -13.92
N ALA A 168 16.09 -2.85 -13.56
CA ALA A 168 15.49 -1.81 -12.72
C ALA A 168 14.36 -1.05 -13.43
N ASP A 169 14.54 -0.74 -14.71
CA ASP A 169 13.50 -0.11 -15.54
C ASP A 169 12.32 -1.07 -15.79
N ASP A 170 12.58 -2.35 -16.05
CA ASP A 170 11.56 -3.38 -16.26
C ASP A 170 10.74 -3.63 -14.97
N ALA A 171 11.38 -3.65 -13.80
CA ALA A 171 10.70 -3.73 -12.50
C ALA A 171 9.80 -2.50 -12.25
N ALA A 172 10.29 -1.30 -12.57
CA ALA A 172 9.52 -0.06 -12.44
C ALA A 172 8.30 -0.05 -13.37
N GLN A 173 8.47 -0.43 -14.63
CA GLN A 173 7.39 -0.50 -15.61
C GLN A 173 6.34 -1.54 -15.21
N THR A 174 6.78 -2.72 -14.79
CA THR A 174 5.88 -3.80 -14.36
C THR A 174 5.09 -3.40 -13.11
N THR A 175 5.75 -2.79 -12.12
CA THR A 175 5.10 -2.28 -10.91
C THR A 175 4.04 -1.23 -11.24
N LEU A 176 4.35 -0.29 -12.15
CA LEU A 176 3.40 0.73 -12.61
C LEU A 176 2.17 0.10 -13.28
N LEU A 177 2.39 -0.81 -14.22
CA LEU A 177 1.33 -1.48 -14.96
C LEU A 177 0.45 -2.32 -14.04
N VAL A 178 1.05 -3.09 -13.13
CA VAL A 178 0.31 -3.93 -12.19
C VAL A 178 -0.55 -3.08 -11.26
N TRP A 179 -0.09 -1.92 -10.79
CA TRP A 179 -0.94 -1.00 -10.01
C TRP A 179 -2.06 -0.39 -10.85
N LEU A 180 -1.73 0.20 -12.00
CA LEU A 180 -2.69 0.92 -12.84
C LEU A 180 -3.80 0.01 -13.38
N PHE A 181 -3.50 -1.26 -13.68
CA PHE A 181 -4.45 -2.24 -14.19
C PHE A 181 -4.87 -3.28 -13.14
N ASN A 182 -4.61 -3.02 -11.85
CA ASN A 182 -5.01 -3.93 -10.79
C ASN A 182 -6.56 -4.01 -10.70
N PRO A 183 -7.18 -5.20 -10.83
CA PRO A 183 -8.63 -5.32 -10.73
C PRO A 183 -9.17 -4.85 -9.39
N PHE A 184 -8.42 -5.04 -8.29
CA PHE A 184 -8.84 -4.59 -6.96
C PHE A 184 -8.85 -3.06 -6.82
N SER A 185 -7.83 -2.37 -7.35
CA SER A 185 -7.79 -0.90 -7.39
C SER A 185 -8.94 -0.35 -8.25
N ILE A 186 -9.18 -0.95 -9.43
CA ILE A 186 -10.27 -0.54 -10.32
C ILE A 186 -11.64 -0.74 -9.67
N LEU A 187 -11.88 -1.87 -9.01
CA LEU A 187 -13.15 -2.12 -8.31
C LEU A 187 -13.36 -1.14 -7.15
N CYS A 188 -12.32 -0.85 -6.37
CA CYS A 188 -12.38 0.17 -5.31
C CYS A 188 -12.67 1.57 -5.87
N PHE A 189 -12.08 1.93 -7.02
CA PHE A 189 -12.37 3.18 -7.73
C PHE A 189 -13.85 3.25 -8.15
N LEU A 190 -14.38 2.18 -8.77
CA LEU A 190 -15.78 2.13 -9.21
C LEU A 190 -16.78 2.20 -8.04
N ALA A 191 -16.39 1.68 -6.88
CA ALA A 191 -17.15 1.76 -5.62
C ALA A 191 -17.02 3.12 -4.90
N HIS A 192 -16.28 4.07 -5.46
CA HIS A 192 -15.97 5.38 -4.84
C HIS A 192 -15.31 5.22 -3.46
N SER A 193 -14.35 4.31 -3.35
CA SER A 193 -13.53 4.11 -2.16
C SER A 193 -12.36 5.10 -2.13
N THR A 194 -12.01 5.65 -0.98
CA THR A 194 -10.81 6.49 -0.79
C THR A 194 -9.54 5.66 -0.53
N ALA A 195 -9.60 4.33 -0.64
CA ALA A 195 -8.47 3.43 -0.37
C ALA A 195 -7.20 3.75 -1.19
N SER A 196 -7.35 4.32 -2.39
CA SER A 196 -6.19 4.75 -3.19
C SER A 196 -5.44 5.95 -2.59
N TRP A 197 -6.08 6.74 -1.73
CA TRP A 197 -5.44 7.86 -1.05
C TRP A 197 -4.43 7.33 -0.04
N ASP A 198 -4.80 6.31 0.73
CA ASP A 198 -3.88 5.63 1.65
C ASP A 198 -2.68 5.02 0.89
N ALA A 199 -2.96 4.35 -0.23
CA ALA A 199 -1.91 3.78 -1.07
C ALA A 199 -0.96 4.84 -1.64
N PHE A 200 -1.50 5.99 -2.08
CA PHE A 200 -0.70 7.14 -2.51
C PHE A 200 0.19 7.70 -1.40
N LEU A 201 -0.34 7.85 -0.19
CA LEU A 201 0.42 8.35 0.95
C LEU A 201 1.57 7.38 1.33
N ILE A 202 1.28 6.07 1.39
CA ILE A 202 2.29 5.04 1.67
C ILE A 202 3.36 5.01 0.56
N ALA A 203 2.96 4.97 -0.70
CA ALA A 203 3.88 4.93 -1.83
C ALA A 203 4.77 6.18 -1.90
N SER A 204 4.21 7.36 -1.64
CA SER A 204 4.94 8.62 -1.61
C SER A 204 5.94 8.67 -0.45
N ALA A 205 5.55 8.21 0.74
CA ALA A 205 6.46 8.10 1.88
C ALA A 205 7.69 7.24 1.53
N LEU A 206 7.47 6.08 0.92
CA LEU A 206 8.53 5.18 0.46
C LEU A 206 9.40 5.85 -0.63
N TYR A 207 8.78 6.48 -1.62
CA TYR A 207 9.48 7.15 -2.71
C TYR A 207 10.42 8.24 -2.19
N PHE A 208 9.93 9.14 -1.33
CA PHE A 208 10.74 10.22 -0.78
C PHE A 208 11.81 9.71 0.20
N ALA A 209 11.54 8.63 0.94
CA ALA A 209 12.54 8.01 1.81
C ALA A 209 13.71 7.44 1.00
N VAL A 210 13.39 6.73 -0.08
CA VAL A 210 14.37 6.20 -1.03
C VAL A 210 15.17 7.31 -1.72
N LYS A 211 14.52 8.44 -2.03
CA LYS A 211 15.15 9.66 -2.54
C LYS A 211 15.86 10.49 -1.47
N GLN A 212 15.90 10.02 -0.22
CA GLN A 212 16.61 10.67 0.89
C GLN A 212 16.04 12.02 1.35
N HIS A 213 14.79 12.32 1.01
CA HIS A 213 14.09 13.53 1.48
C HIS A 213 13.36 13.27 2.80
N SER A 214 14.07 13.41 3.93
CA SER A 214 13.54 13.08 5.26
C SER A 214 12.24 13.81 5.62
N ALA A 215 12.15 15.11 5.31
CA ALA A 215 10.98 15.94 5.66
C ALA A 215 9.71 15.50 4.90
N LEU A 216 9.83 15.23 3.59
CA LEU A 216 8.69 14.80 2.77
C LEU A 216 8.31 13.35 3.10
N ALA A 217 9.28 12.45 3.26
CA ALA A 217 9.02 11.08 3.69
C ALA A 217 8.25 11.03 5.02
N ALA A 218 8.65 11.87 5.98
CA ALA A 218 7.98 11.99 7.27
C ALA A 218 6.56 12.55 7.12
N LEU A 219 6.36 13.61 6.32
CA LEU A 219 5.04 14.19 6.04
C LEU A 219 4.06 13.12 5.53
N PHE A 220 4.43 12.40 4.47
CA PHE A 220 3.56 11.39 3.88
C PHE A 220 3.33 10.19 4.80
N CYS A 221 4.31 9.80 5.60
CA CYS A 221 4.15 8.75 6.61
C CYS A 221 3.16 9.17 7.71
N VAL A 222 3.29 10.40 8.23
CA VAL A 222 2.37 10.96 9.23
C VAL A 222 0.97 11.08 8.65
N LEU A 223 0.81 11.56 7.41
CA LEU A 223 -0.50 11.63 6.76
C LEU A 223 -1.12 10.24 6.54
N ALA A 224 -0.33 9.23 6.18
CA ALA A 224 -0.81 7.85 6.07
C ALA A 224 -1.27 7.28 7.42
N GLY A 225 -0.49 7.50 8.48
CA GLY A 225 -0.85 7.12 9.85
C GLY A 225 -2.05 7.92 10.38
N TYR A 226 -2.19 9.17 9.95
CA TYR A 226 -3.34 10.00 10.31
C TYR A 226 -4.64 9.54 9.65
N SER A 227 -4.57 8.98 8.44
CA SER A 227 -5.72 8.44 7.71
C SER A 227 -6.16 7.06 8.22
N SER A 228 -5.22 6.14 8.45
CA SER A 228 -5.52 4.72 8.72
C SER A 228 -4.81 4.13 9.95
N LEU A 229 -4.17 4.93 10.80
CA LEU A 229 -3.38 4.55 12.00
C LEU A 229 -2.14 3.70 11.69
N TYR A 230 -2.34 2.48 11.20
CA TYR A 230 -1.34 1.43 11.04
C TYR A 230 -0.11 1.77 10.19
N PRO A 231 -0.19 2.62 9.14
CA PRO A 231 0.99 3.01 8.37
C PRO A 231 2.10 3.68 9.18
N ILE A 232 1.84 4.11 10.43
CA ILE A 232 2.88 4.59 11.35
C ILE A 232 3.96 3.51 11.64
N ALA A 233 3.63 2.22 11.51
CA ALA A 233 4.61 1.13 11.60
C ALA A 233 5.73 1.24 10.54
N LEU A 234 5.52 2.00 9.47
CA LEU A 234 6.52 2.25 8.43
C LEU A 234 7.61 3.25 8.85
N VAL A 235 7.51 3.92 10.01
CA VAL A 235 8.58 4.80 10.50
C VAL A 235 9.94 4.08 10.53
N ALA A 236 9.97 2.81 10.95
CA ALA A 236 11.20 2.03 11.01
C ALA A 236 11.84 1.73 9.63
N PRO A 237 11.13 1.12 8.64
CA PRO A 237 11.69 0.94 7.31
C PRO A 237 12.04 2.26 6.61
N LEU A 238 11.26 3.33 6.81
CA LEU A 238 11.56 4.63 6.22
C LEU A 238 12.83 5.25 6.81
N ALA A 239 13.02 5.16 8.13
CA ALA A 239 14.24 5.60 8.78
C ALA A 239 15.47 4.85 8.25
N LEU A 240 15.37 3.53 8.04
CA LEU A 240 16.44 2.71 7.47
C LEU A 240 16.70 3.03 5.99
N ALA A 241 15.65 3.27 5.20
CA ALA A 241 15.75 3.69 3.79
C ALA A 241 16.46 5.05 3.68
N ILE A 242 16.15 5.98 4.56
CA ILE A 242 16.80 7.28 4.61
C ILE A 242 18.25 7.11 5.07
N ALA A 243 18.51 6.33 6.12
CA ALA A 243 19.85 6.22 6.70
C ALA A 243 20.84 5.47 5.80
N SER A 244 20.35 4.64 4.87
CA SER A 244 21.18 3.90 3.91
C SER A 244 21.29 4.63 2.57
N HIS A 245 22.47 4.59 1.95
CA HIS A 245 22.62 4.98 0.55
C HIS A 245 22.42 3.75 -0.33
N PRO A 246 21.56 3.82 -1.38
CA PRO A 246 21.56 2.78 -2.39
C PRO A 246 22.95 2.76 -3.04
N PRO A 247 23.53 1.57 -3.32
CA PRO A 247 24.75 1.49 -4.10
C PRO A 247 24.48 2.16 -5.45
N VAL A 248 25.36 3.08 -5.85
CA VAL A 248 25.30 3.62 -7.22
C VAL A 248 25.67 2.47 -8.15
N LEU A 249 24.74 2.07 -9.01
CA LEU A 249 25.06 1.22 -10.17
C LEU A 249 26.12 1.97 -10.97
N GLN A 250 27.38 1.58 -10.82
CA GLN A 250 28.41 2.05 -11.74
C GLN A 250 28.13 1.38 -13.07
N LEU A 251 27.69 2.18 -14.03
CA LEU A 251 27.64 1.81 -15.43
C LEU A 251 28.96 1.09 -15.76
N HIS A 252 28.87 -0.16 -16.21
CA HIS A 252 29.99 -0.89 -16.77
C HIS A 252 30.40 -0.23 -18.09
N SER A 253 31.01 0.96 -18.05
CA SER A 253 32.10 1.23 -18.98
C SER A 253 33.27 0.42 -18.45
N ALA A 254 33.67 -0.62 -19.20
CA ALA A 254 34.73 -1.55 -18.81
C ALA A 254 35.91 -0.78 -18.18
N PRO A 255 36.22 -1.00 -16.89
CA PRO A 255 37.35 -0.33 -16.26
C PRO A 255 38.61 -0.84 -16.97
N SER A 256 39.47 0.09 -17.42
CA SER A 256 40.71 -0.22 -18.14
C SER A 256 41.73 -1.01 -17.30
N SER A 257 41.47 -1.20 -16.00
CA SER A 257 42.24 -2.08 -15.13
C SER A 257 41.38 -2.59 -13.96
N ALA A 258 41.67 -3.80 -13.49
CA ALA A 258 40.99 -4.42 -12.34
C ALA A 258 41.11 -3.59 -11.04
N LEU A 259 42.17 -2.78 -10.91
CA LEU A 259 42.41 -1.91 -9.77
C LEU A 259 41.50 -0.67 -9.75
N ALA A 260 41.09 -0.16 -10.92
CA ALA A 260 40.17 0.97 -11.03
C ALA A 260 38.72 0.60 -10.66
N ALA A 261 38.32 -0.66 -10.91
CA ALA A 261 37.02 -1.21 -10.51
C ALA A 261 36.87 -1.33 -8.98
N VAL A 262 37.98 -1.58 -8.29
CA VAL A 262 38.00 -1.76 -6.83
C VAL A 262 37.91 -0.41 -6.11
N ASN A 263 38.50 0.65 -6.67
CA ASN A 263 38.57 1.97 -6.03
C ASN A 263 37.33 2.86 -6.26
N SER A 264 36.48 2.53 -7.23
CA SER A 264 35.30 3.34 -7.54
C SER A 264 34.05 2.93 -6.74
N VAL A 265 33.99 1.72 -6.19
CA VAL A 265 32.82 1.24 -5.45
C VAL A 265 32.81 1.83 -4.04
N GLN A 266 32.14 2.97 -3.90
CA GLN A 266 31.87 3.57 -2.60
C GLN A 266 30.98 2.60 -1.81
N ALA A 267 31.54 2.05 -0.72
CA ALA A 267 30.87 1.08 0.13
C ALA A 267 29.48 1.59 0.56
N PRO A 268 28.49 0.71 0.79
CA PRO A 268 27.26 1.13 1.45
C PRO A 268 27.64 1.69 2.81
N SER A 269 27.50 3.01 2.95
CA SER A 269 27.87 3.75 4.15
C SER A 269 27.17 3.15 5.36
N ASP A 270 27.86 3.08 6.49
CA ASP A 270 27.24 2.76 7.77
C ASP A 270 25.99 3.64 7.99
N VAL A 271 24.97 3.05 8.62
CA VAL A 271 23.67 3.69 8.90
C VAL A 271 23.92 5.05 9.55
N SER A 272 23.62 6.13 8.83
CA SER A 272 23.88 7.48 9.35
C SER A 272 22.89 7.82 10.46
N THR A 273 23.35 7.72 11.71
CA THR A 273 22.53 7.99 12.91
C THR A 273 21.93 9.39 12.89
N TRP A 274 22.68 10.39 12.41
CA TRP A 274 22.17 11.78 12.29
C TRP A 274 20.95 11.88 11.37
N ARG A 275 20.95 11.17 10.25
CA ARG A 275 19.83 11.22 9.28
C ARG A 275 18.56 10.58 9.86
N VAL A 276 18.71 9.56 10.71
CA VAL A 276 17.60 8.98 11.48
C VAL A 276 17.06 9.98 12.49
N VAL A 277 17.92 10.70 13.22
CA VAL A 277 17.51 11.74 14.18
C VAL A 277 16.75 12.86 13.48
N VAL A 278 17.25 13.35 12.34
CA VAL A 278 16.58 14.38 11.55
C VAL A 278 15.22 13.89 11.04
N PHE A 279 15.13 12.65 10.57
CA PHE A 279 13.86 12.06 10.17
C PHE A 279 12.87 11.97 11.35
N GLY A 280 13.33 11.50 12.52
CA GLY A 280 12.52 11.44 13.74
C GLY A 280 12.01 12.81 14.17
N PHE A 281 12.84 13.85 14.09
CA PHE A 281 12.43 15.24 14.31
C PHE A 281 11.29 15.64 13.37
N TRP A 282 11.40 15.36 12.07
CA TRP A 282 10.35 15.68 11.10
C TRP A 282 9.06 14.89 11.34
N VAL A 283 9.14 13.62 11.76
CA VAL A 283 7.94 12.83 12.11
C VAL A 283 7.19 13.49 13.26
N VAL A 284 7.89 13.90 14.33
CA VAL A 284 7.27 14.59 15.47
C VAL A 284 6.72 15.95 15.04
N ALA A 285 7.50 16.75 14.29
CA ALA A 285 7.09 18.07 13.83
C ALA A 285 5.81 18.00 12.97
N TRP A 286 5.74 17.09 12.00
CA TRP A 286 4.56 16.92 11.16
C TRP A 286 3.36 16.38 11.94
N THR A 287 3.58 15.51 12.92
CA THR A 287 2.49 15.02 13.79
C THR A 287 1.86 16.19 14.55
N LEU A 288 2.66 17.09 15.11
CA LEU A 288 2.17 18.29 15.80
C LEU A 288 1.44 19.25 14.85
N VAL A 289 1.99 19.47 13.65
CA VAL A 289 1.35 20.32 12.63
C VAL A 289 0.01 19.76 12.19
N VAL A 290 -0.07 18.46 11.90
CA VAL A 290 -1.31 17.78 11.50
C VAL A 290 -2.32 17.85 12.64
N ALA A 291 -1.93 17.51 13.87
CA ALA A 291 -2.82 17.58 15.03
C ALA A 291 -3.35 19.00 15.28
N LEU A 292 -2.49 20.02 15.20
CA LEU A 292 -2.89 21.41 15.35
C LEU A 292 -3.84 21.85 14.22
N ALA A 293 -3.53 21.51 12.96
CA ALA A 293 -4.39 21.85 11.83
C ALA A 293 -5.77 21.19 11.93
N SER A 294 -5.83 19.95 12.44
CA SER A 294 -7.08 19.24 12.70
C SER A 294 -7.91 19.91 13.79
N TYR A 295 -7.28 20.28 14.90
CA TYR A 295 -7.93 21.01 15.98
C TYR A 295 -8.46 22.37 15.50
N LEU A 296 -7.66 23.13 14.75
CA LEU A 296 -8.09 24.42 14.20
C LEU A 296 -9.23 24.31 13.17
N TYR A 297 -9.38 23.17 12.50
CA TYR A 297 -10.44 22.96 11.52
C TYR A 297 -11.78 22.53 12.14
N ILE A 298 -11.75 21.68 13.17
CA ILE A 298 -12.96 21.15 13.82
C ILE A 298 -13.35 21.94 15.08
N ASP A 299 -12.39 22.64 15.69
CA ASP A 299 -12.51 23.28 17.01
C ASP A 299 -12.75 22.30 18.17
N SER A 300 -12.40 21.01 17.98
CA SER A 300 -12.49 19.98 19.01
C SER A 300 -11.49 18.84 18.79
N TRP A 301 -11.28 18.05 19.85
CA TRP A 301 -10.49 16.80 19.80
C TRP A 301 -11.36 15.56 19.57
N ASP A 302 -12.65 15.72 19.31
CA ASP A 302 -13.59 14.59 19.19
C ASP A 302 -13.19 13.64 18.05
N PHE A 303 -12.51 14.16 17.02
CA PHE A 303 -11.98 13.36 15.94
C PHE A 303 -10.99 12.28 16.40
N VAL A 304 -10.31 12.46 17.55
CA VAL A 304 -9.35 11.47 18.04
C VAL A 304 -10.06 10.18 18.42
N ASP A 305 -11.14 10.29 19.18
CA ASP A 305 -11.95 9.13 19.56
C ASP A 305 -12.75 8.60 18.37
N ALA A 306 -13.36 9.49 17.60
CA ALA A 306 -14.17 9.12 16.44
C ALA A 306 -13.36 8.42 15.33
N VAL A 307 -12.07 8.74 15.14
CA VAL A 307 -11.22 8.13 14.11
C VAL A 307 -10.32 7.05 14.71
N PHE A 308 -9.44 7.41 15.65
CA PHE A 308 -8.46 6.46 16.19
C PHE A 308 -9.06 5.53 17.24
N GLY A 309 -9.95 6.04 18.10
CA GLY A 309 -10.72 5.22 19.04
C GLY A 309 -11.53 4.15 18.31
N PHE A 310 -12.22 4.53 17.23
CA PHE A 310 -12.94 3.60 16.35
C PHE A 310 -12.05 2.50 15.74
N ILE A 311 -10.85 2.86 15.28
CA ILE A 311 -9.89 1.88 14.73
C ILE A 311 -9.41 0.89 15.81
N ILE A 312 -9.09 1.39 17.01
CA ILE A 312 -8.51 0.60 18.09
C ILE A 312 -9.54 -0.33 18.73
N GLN A 313 -10.75 0.19 18.99
CA GLN A 313 -11.80 -0.53 19.72
C GLN A 313 -12.63 -1.47 18.82
N VAL A 314 -12.62 -1.25 17.51
CA VAL A 314 -13.34 -2.06 16.51
C VAL A 314 -14.82 -2.27 16.88
N PRO A 315 -15.60 -1.19 17.08
CA PRO A 315 -17.01 -1.32 17.50
C PRO A 315 -17.91 -1.81 16.36
N ASP A 316 -17.54 -1.55 15.10
CA ASP A 316 -18.28 -1.99 13.92
C ASP A 316 -17.80 -3.40 13.52
N LEU A 317 -18.70 -4.38 13.67
CA LEU A 317 -18.44 -5.78 13.32
C LEU A 317 -19.12 -6.18 12.01
N THR A 318 -19.46 -5.21 11.16
CA THR A 318 -19.98 -5.50 9.82
C THR A 318 -19.03 -6.43 9.06
N PRO A 319 -19.56 -7.46 8.37
CA PRO A 319 -18.73 -8.44 7.70
C PRO A 319 -17.81 -7.80 6.68
N ASN A 320 -16.52 -8.11 6.75
CA ASN A 320 -15.51 -7.58 5.83
C ASN A 320 -14.44 -8.64 5.52
N ILE A 321 -13.39 -8.27 4.79
CA ILE A 321 -12.29 -9.19 4.42
C ILE A 321 -11.18 -9.28 5.48
N GLY A 322 -11.42 -8.76 6.68
CA GLY A 322 -10.48 -8.74 7.80
C GLY A 322 -10.71 -9.87 8.80
N LEU A 323 -9.72 -10.05 9.67
CA LEU A 323 -9.73 -11.12 10.68
C LEU A 323 -10.63 -10.81 11.88
N MET A 324 -10.89 -9.52 12.13
CA MET A 324 -11.45 -9.05 13.40
C MET A 324 -12.97 -9.23 13.52
N TRP A 325 -13.75 -8.93 12.46
CA TRP A 325 -15.21 -8.83 12.56
C TRP A 325 -15.89 -10.10 13.09
N TYR A 326 -15.53 -11.27 12.55
CA TYR A 326 -16.15 -12.54 12.94
C TYR A 326 -15.65 -12.99 14.31
N PHE A 327 -14.34 -12.86 14.56
CA PHE A 327 -13.76 -13.21 15.85
C PHE A 327 -14.40 -12.44 17.01
N PHE A 328 -14.57 -11.12 16.87
CA PHE A 328 -15.22 -10.29 17.89
C PHE A 328 -16.73 -10.49 17.97
N THR A 329 -17.37 -11.00 16.91
CA THR A 329 -18.78 -11.39 16.94
C THR A 329 -18.98 -12.62 17.83
N GLU A 330 -18.09 -13.61 17.73
CA GLU A 330 -18.19 -14.87 18.49
C GLU A 330 -17.73 -14.75 19.95
N ILE A 331 -16.86 -13.80 20.28
CA ILE A 331 -16.31 -13.69 21.63
C ILE A 331 -17.22 -12.90 22.60
N PHE A 332 -17.27 -13.35 23.85
CA PHE A 332 -17.97 -12.65 24.91
C PHE A 332 -17.49 -11.20 25.07
N MET A 333 -18.44 -10.29 25.27
CA MET A 333 -18.20 -8.85 25.39
C MET A 333 -17.13 -8.49 26.43
N HIS A 334 -17.09 -9.21 27.55
CA HIS A 334 -16.10 -8.99 28.61
C HIS A 334 -14.64 -9.17 28.15
N PHE A 335 -14.40 -10.08 27.20
CA PHE A 335 -13.04 -10.35 26.69
C PHE A 335 -12.67 -9.51 25.46
N ARG A 336 -13.62 -8.82 24.83
CA ARG A 336 -13.36 -8.02 23.62
C ARG A 336 -12.21 -7.02 23.81
N PRO A 337 -12.14 -6.21 24.88
CA PRO A 337 -11.05 -5.26 25.04
C PRO A 337 -9.67 -5.93 25.09
N PHE A 338 -9.55 -7.08 25.78
CA PHE A 338 -8.30 -7.82 25.86
C PHE A 338 -7.85 -8.28 24.47
N PHE A 339 -8.73 -8.93 23.71
CA PHE A 339 -8.38 -9.42 22.37
C PHE A 339 -8.20 -8.28 21.37
N ALA A 340 -8.92 -7.16 21.50
CA ALA A 340 -8.67 -5.97 20.70
C ALA A 340 -7.20 -5.55 20.82
N TRP A 341 -6.69 -5.37 22.05
CA TRP A 341 -5.28 -5.07 22.27
C TRP A 341 -4.33 -6.13 21.70
N VAL A 342 -4.65 -7.42 21.81
CA VAL A 342 -3.84 -8.49 21.21
C VAL A 342 -3.76 -8.34 19.69
N PHE A 343 -4.88 -8.12 19.00
CA PHE A 343 -4.91 -7.90 17.56
C PHE A 343 -4.17 -6.61 17.15
N GLN A 344 -4.34 -5.52 17.90
CA GLN A 344 -3.60 -4.27 17.67
C GLN A 344 -2.09 -4.47 17.79
N LEU A 345 -1.63 -5.22 18.80
CA LEU A 345 -0.22 -5.51 19.01
C LEU A 345 0.39 -6.30 17.84
N HIS A 346 -0.35 -7.21 17.21
CA HIS A 346 0.16 -7.99 16.07
C HIS A 346 0.63 -7.10 14.92
N VAL A 347 0.09 -5.89 14.74
CA VAL A 347 0.60 -4.97 13.70
C VAL A 347 2.00 -4.46 14.03
N PHE A 348 2.32 -4.27 15.31
CA PHE A 348 3.55 -3.57 15.75
C PHE A 348 4.67 -4.49 16.24
N ILE A 349 4.36 -5.65 16.83
CA ILE A 349 5.38 -6.54 17.42
C ILE A 349 6.42 -7.02 16.42
N TYR A 350 6.04 -7.15 15.14
CA TYR A 350 6.95 -7.63 14.09
C TYR A 350 7.90 -6.54 13.57
N VAL A 351 7.62 -5.25 13.82
CA VAL A 351 8.41 -4.12 13.29
C VAL A 351 9.85 -4.22 13.76
N PHE A 352 10.09 -4.45 15.06
CA PHE A 352 11.44 -4.54 15.61
C PHE A 352 12.26 -5.73 15.06
N PRO A 353 11.81 -6.99 15.19
CA PRO A 353 12.61 -8.14 14.73
C PRO A 353 12.84 -8.12 13.21
N LEU A 354 11.84 -7.72 12.42
CA LEU A 354 12.00 -7.59 10.96
C LEU A 354 12.97 -6.45 10.62
N SER A 355 12.93 -5.33 11.35
CA SER A 355 13.87 -4.23 11.13
C SER A 355 15.31 -4.65 11.40
N VAL A 356 15.56 -5.46 12.43
CA VAL A 356 16.90 -6.00 12.69
C VAL A 356 17.36 -6.92 11.56
N GLN A 357 16.49 -7.83 11.10
CA GLN A 357 16.80 -8.83 10.09
C GLN A 357 17.02 -8.21 8.70
N PHE A 358 16.13 -7.31 8.28
CA PHE A 358 16.09 -6.74 6.93
C PHE A 358 16.63 -5.31 6.85
N ARG A 359 17.42 -4.86 7.84
CA ARG A 359 18.03 -3.51 7.87
C ARG A 359 18.80 -3.11 6.62
N ARG A 360 19.32 -4.09 5.87
CA ARG A 360 20.09 -3.89 4.64
C ARG A 360 19.23 -3.70 3.40
N HIS A 361 17.94 -4.04 3.49
CA HIS A 361 17.01 -3.95 2.37
C HIS A 361 15.65 -3.34 2.79
N PRO A 362 15.63 -2.01 3.04
CA PRO A 362 14.44 -1.31 3.55
C PRO A 362 13.16 -1.45 2.69
N PRO A 363 13.21 -1.51 1.34
CA PRO A 363 11.99 -1.71 0.55
C PRO A 363 11.31 -3.07 0.78
N LEU A 364 12.09 -4.15 1.02
CA LEU A 364 11.52 -5.47 1.34
C LEU A 364 10.92 -5.48 2.75
N LEU A 365 11.58 -4.80 3.70
CA LEU A 365 11.04 -4.59 5.04
C LEU A 365 9.71 -3.82 5.00
N ALA A 366 9.63 -2.76 4.19
CA ALA A 366 8.40 -2.01 3.99
C ALA A 366 7.31 -2.89 3.39
N PHE A 367 7.62 -3.70 2.37
CA PHE A 367 6.68 -4.68 1.80
C PHE A 367 6.16 -5.66 2.86
N ALA A 368 7.05 -6.22 3.70
CA ALA A 368 6.65 -7.14 4.76
C ALA A 368 5.72 -6.47 5.79
N ILE A 369 6.05 -5.24 6.22
CA ILE A 369 5.22 -4.48 7.17
C ILE A 369 3.88 -4.08 6.55
N VAL A 370 3.84 -3.59 5.30
CA VAL A 370 2.58 -3.30 4.59
C VAL A 370 1.72 -4.56 4.50
N THR A 371 2.32 -5.73 4.22
CA THR A 371 1.56 -6.98 4.15
C THR A 371 0.98 -7.37 5.51
N ILE A 372 1.75 -7.23 6.59
CA ILE A 372 1.27 -7.46 7.96
C ILE A 372 0.13 -6.50 8.32
N ILE A 373 0.26 -5.22 7.96
CA ILE A 373 -0.81 -4.23 8.12
C ILE A 373 -2.06 -4.70 7.38
N THR A 374 -1.96 -5.07 6.10
CA THR A 374 -3.12 -5.53 5.32
C THR A 374 -3.84 -6.72 5.94
N VAL A 375 -3.11 -7.64 6.58
CA VAL A 375 -3.68 -8.83 7.24
C VAL A 375 -4.35 -8.49 8.59
N PHE A 376 -3.74 -7.62 9.39
CA PHE A 376 -4.16 -7.33 10.76
C PHE A 376 -4.87 -5.98 10.94
N LYS A 377 -5.06 -5.18 9.89
CA LYS A 377 -5.83 -3.92 9.92
C LYS A 377 -7.28 -4.20 10.36
N SER A 378 -7.84 -3.33 11.20
CA SER A 378 -9.22 -3.49 11.73
C SER A 378 -10.27 -3.57 10.63
N TYR A 379 -10.13 -2.69 9.63
CA TYR A 379 -11.06 -2.56 8.51
C TYR A 379 -10.26 -2.58 7.20
N PRO A 380 -9.83 -3.76 6.72
CA PRO A 380 -9.07 -3.87 5.48
C PRO A 380 -10.02 -3.85 4.27
N SER A 381 -9.49 -3.37 3.15
CA SER A 381 -10.17 -3.30 1.86
C SER A 381 -9.38 -4.02 0.77
N MET A 382 -10.03 -4.36 -0.34
CA MET A 382 -9.32 -4.88 -1.52
C MET A 382 -8.28 -3.90 -2.06
N GLY A 383 -8.40 -2.60 -1.79
CA GLY A 383 -7.38 -1.59 -2.11
C GLY A 383 -6.05 -1.82 -1.40
N ASP A 384 -6.08 -2.30 -0.15
CA ASP A 384 -4.87 -2.63 0.61
C ASP A 384 -4.12 -3.83 -0.02
N LEU A 385 -4.87 -4.80 -0.55
CA LEU A 385 -4.32 -5.93 -1.30
C LEU A 385 -3.75 -5.51 -2.66
N ALA A 386 -4.39 -4.54 -3.33
CA ALA A 386 -3.88 -3.99 -4.58
C ALA A 386 -2.46 -3.44 -4.41
N LEU A 387 -2.22 -2.74 -3.30
CA LEU A 387 -0.90 -2.20 -2.96
C LEU A 387 0.12 -3.32 -2.72
N VAL A 388 -0.23 -4.33 -1.91
CA VAL A 388 0.65 -5.48 -1.64
C VAL A 388 1.04 -6.19 -2.94
N PHE A 389 0.08 -6.50 -3.82
CA PHE A 389 0.36 -7.19 -5.08
C PHE A 389 1.24 -6.36 -6.02
N SER A 390 1.05 -5.04 -6.07
CA SER A 390 1.92 -4.15 -6.85
C SER A 390 3.35 -4.10 -6.29
N MET A 391 3.51 -4.13 -4.96
CA MET A 391 4.84 -4.14 -4.32
C MET A 391 5.64 -5.42 -4.59
N LEU A 392 4.99 -6.57 -4.87
CA LEU A 392 5.69 -7.81 -5.25
C LEU A 392 6.54 -7.63 -6.51
N CYS A 393 6.05 -6.82 -7.46
CA CYS A 393 6.73 -6.56 -8.72
C CYS A 393 8.01 -5.72 -8.56
N MET A 394 8.29 -5.20 -7.36
CA MET A 394 9.53 -4.50 -7.04
C MET A 394 10.73 -5.42 -6.90
N PHE A 395 10.51 -6.73 -6.78
CA PHE A 395 11.57 -7.72 -6.48
C PHE A 395 11.60 -8.91 -7.47
N PRO A 396 11.64 -8.67 -8.80
CA PRO A 396 11.63 -9.76 -9.78
C PRO A 396 12.82 -10.73 -9.61
N GLN A 397 13.93 -10.25 -9.03
CA GLN A 397 15.13 -11.05 -8.76
C GLN A 397 14.92 -12.10 -7.67
N LEU A 398 13.90 -11.93 -6.82
CA LEU A 398 13.55 -12.90 -5.78
C LEU A 398 12.62 -13.98 -6.32
N ASN A 399 11.95 -13.75 -7.46
CA ASN A 399 11.00 -14.69 -8.02
C ASN A 399 11.61 -16.09 -8.15
N PRO A 400 12.80 -16.32 -8.74
CA PRO A 400 13.39 -17.66 -8.89
C PRO A 400 13.58 -18.43 -7.58
N TYR A 401 13.65 -17.74 -6.44
CA TYR A 401 13.87 -18.34 -5.13
C TYR A 401 12.59 -18.70 -4.37
N LEU A 402 11.43 -18.23 -4.82
CA LEU A 402 10.14 -18.52 -4.17
C LEU A 402 9.80 -20.01 -4.32
N ARG A 403 9.48 -20.66 -3.20
CA ARG A 403 9.22 -22.12 -3.13
C ARG A 403 7.76 -22.47 -3.27
N PHE A 404 6.87 -21.63 -2.76
CA PHE A 404 5.45 -21.95 -2.60
C PHE A 404 4.55 -21.26 -3.63
N ARG A 405 5.12 -20.74 -4.73
CA ARG A 405 4.41 -19.95 -5.76
C ARG A 405 3.10 -20.58 -6.22
N PHE A 406 3.14 -21.87 -6.57
CA PHE A 406 1.98 -22.60 -7.09
C PHE A 406 0.88 -22.72 -6.04
N VAL A 407 1.24 -23.14 -4.82
CA VAL A 407 0.28 -23.35 -3.73
C VAL A 407 -0.32 -22.03 -3.27
N VAL A 408 0.52 -21.04 -2.99
CA VAL A 408 0.09 -19.72 -2.53
C VAL A 408 -0.73 -19.00 -3.62
N GLY A 409 -0.27 -19.02 -4.87
CA GLY A 409 -1.00 -18.47 -6.01
C GLY A 409 -2.35 -19.16 -6.23
N GLY A 410 -2.41 -20.48 -6.06
CA GLY A 410 -3.65 -21.26 -6.12
C GLY A 410 -4.66 -20.84 -5.04
N ILE A 411 -4.22 -20.70 -3.78
CA ILE A 411 -5.09 -20.25 -2.68
C ILE A 411 -5.55 -18.81 -2.91
N LEU A 412 -4.67 -17.90 -3.34
CA LEU A 412 -5.06 -16.51 -3.64
C LEU A 412 -6.08 -16.44 -4.77
N THR A 413 -5.90 -17.22 -5.83
CA THR A 413 -6.85 -17.31 -6.95
C THR A 413 -8.20 -17.85 -6.48
N PHE A 414 -8.17 -18.95 -5.73
CA PHE A 414 -9.36 -19.59 -5.16
C PHE A 414 -10.15 -18.64 -4.26
N THR A 415 -9.47 -17.97 -3.32
CA THR A 415 -10.10 -17.05 -2.37
C THR A 415 -10.63 -15.78 -3.05
N THR A 416 -9.95 -15.28 -4.08
CA THR A 416 -10.42 -14.12 -4.87
C THR A 416 -11.70 -14.43 -5.64
N ILE A 417 -11.82 -15.65 -6.19
CA ILE A 417 -13.00 -16.06 -6.96
C ILE A 417 -14.15 -16.43 -6.04
N LEU A 418 -13.90 -17.26 -5.01
CA LEU A 418 -14.98 -17.77 -4.15
C LEU A 418 -15.40 -16.82 -3.05
N GLY A 419 -14.56 -15.87 -2.63
CA GLY A 419 -14.90 -14.90 -1.60
C GLY A 419 -16.23 -14.19 -1.91
N PRO A 420 -16.34 -13.47 -3.03
CA PRO A 420 -17.59 -12.81 -3.43
C PRO A 420 -18.78 -13.77 -3.54
N VAL A 421 -18.55 -15.01 -3.96
CA VAL A 421 -19.61 -16.03 -4.08
C VAL A 421 -20.15 -16.42 -2.71
N PHE A 422 -19.29 -16.70 -1.72
CA PHE A 422 -19.73 -17.04 -0.38
C PHE A 422 -20.36 -15.86 0.36
N PHE A 423 -19.83 -14.65 0.18
CA PHE A 423 -20.47 -13.43 0.70
C PHE A 423 -21.87 -13.25 0.12
N HIS A 424 -22.02 -13.41 -1.20
CA HIS A 424 -23.33 -13.31 -1.86
C HIS A 424 -24.29 -14.41 -1.40
N GLN A 425 -23.84 -15.66 -1.31
CA GLN A 425 -24.69 -16.78 -0.85
C GLN A 425 -25.20 -16.59 0.57
N TRP A 426 -24.38 -16.02 1.45
CA TRP A 426 -24.78 -15.75 2.82
C TRP A 426 -25.66 -14.50 2.95
N LEU A 427 -25.20 -13.35 2.46
CA LEU A 427 -25.88 -12.06 2.67
C LEU A 427 -27.13 -11.88 1.79
N VAL A 428 -27.07 -12.32 0.53
CA VAL A 428 -28.16 -12.11 -0.45
C VAL A 428 -28.98 -13.39 -0.63
N GLY A 429 -28.28 -14.50 -0.87
CA GLY A 429 -28.91 -15.78 -1.19
C GLY A 429 -29.54 -16.50 0.00
N SER A 430 -29.22 -16.10 1.24
CA SER A 430 -29.66 -16.76 2.49
C SER A 430 -29.44 -18.29 2.53
N ASN A 431 -28.52 -18.80 1.70
CA ASN A 431 -28.26 -20.23 1.50
C ASN A 431 -26.90 -20.68 2.08
N GLY A 432 -26.26 -19.85 2.90
CA GLY A 432 -24.97 -20.12 3.53
C GLY A 432 -24.87 -19.52 4.94
N ASN A 433 -23.87 -19.97 5.71
CA ASN A 433 -23.53 -19.44 7.03
C ASN A 433 -22.29 -18.52 6.92
N ALA A 434 -22.22 -17.49 7.76
CA ALA A 434 -21.07 -16.61 8.01
C ALA A 434 -19.70 -17.33 8.10
N ASN A 435 -19.70 -18.59 8.56
CA ASN A 435 -18.51 -19.45 8.58
C ASN A 435 -17.82 -19.62 7.21
N PHE A 436 -18.58 -19.68 6.10
CA PHE A 436 -18.00 -19.85 4.77
C PHE A 436 -17.20 -18.62 4.30
N PRO A 437 -17.77 -17.39 4.27
CA PRO A 437 -17.00 -16.22 3.91
C PRO A 437 -15.84 -15.96 4.89
N TYR A 438 -16.02 -16.22 6.19
CA TYR A 438 -14.92 -16.08 7.14
C TYR A 438 -13.80 -17.12 6.92
N GLY A 439 -14.14 -18.37 6.60
CA GLY A 439 -13.15 -19.39 6.25
C GLY A 439 -12.32 -19.01 5.02
N VAL A 440 -12.94 -18.39 4.01
CA VAL A 440 -12.20 -17.83 2.86
C VAL A 440 -11.33 -16.66 3.26
N THR A 441 -11.79 -15.77 4.15
CA THR A 441 -10.96 -14.68 4.69
C THR A 441 -9.72 -15.22 5.42
N LEU A 442 -9.86 -16.27 6.23
CA LEU A 442 -8.73 -16.93 6.89
C LEU A 442 -7.74 -17.53 5.89
N ALA A 443 -8.25 -18.26 4.89
CA ALA A 443 -7.42 -18.83 3.82
C ALA A 443 -6.68 -17.74 3.02
N HIS A 444 -7.34 -16.61 2.77
CA HIS A 444 -6.75 -15.46 2.08
C HIS A 444 -5.65 -14.81 2.91
N ALA A 445 -5.92 -14.51 4.18
CA ALA A 445 -4.93 -13.97 5.12
C ALA A 445 -3.71 -14.89 5.27
N PHE A 446 -3.93 -16.21 5.36
CA PHE A 446 -2.86 -17.20 5.36
C PHE A 446 -2.02 -17.11 4.08
N ALA A 447 -2.65 -17.08 2.91
CA ALA A 447 -1.93 -17.04 1.64
C ALA A 447 -1.14 -15.74 1.45
N VAL A 448 -1.71 -14.59 1.82
CA VAL A 448 -1.02 -13.28 1.79
C VAL A 448 0.18 -13.27 2.74
N THR A 449 0.03 -13.83 3.95
CA THR A 449 1.13 -13.95 4.92
C THR A 449 2.21 -14.93 4.43
N ALA A 450 1.81 -16.08 3.89
CA ALA A 450 2.73 -17.07 3.33
C ALA A 450 3.50 -16.51 2.14
N LEU A 451 2.88 -15.66 1.32
CA LEU A 451 3.52 -14.95 0.22
C LEU A 451 4.63 -14.03 0.73
N ALA A 452 4.33 -13.17 1.70
CA ALA A 452 5.35 -12.28 2.28
C ALA A 452 6.49 -13.06 2.94
N LEU A 453 6.17 -14.16 3.61
CA LEU A 453 7.17 -15.05 4.20
C LEU A 453 8.06 -15.70 3.12
N ASP A 454 7.49 -16.19 2.02
CA ASP A 454 8.26 -16.80 0.92
C ASP A 454 9.21 -15.79 0.28
N TYR A 455 8.79 -14.52 0.09
CA TYR A 455 9.68 -13.44 -0.36
C TYR A 455 10.81 -13.13 0.64
N CYS A 456 10.51 -13.11 1.93
CA CYS A 456 11.52 -12.94 2.97
C CYS A 456 12.55 -14.09 2.97
N LEU A 457 12.07 -15.33 2.85
CA LEU A 457 12.93 -16.52 2.77
C LEU A 457 13.73 -16.55 1.47
N ALA A 458 13.13 -16.16 0.35
CA ALA A 458 13.79 -16.03 -0.94
C ALA A 458 14.95 -15.04 -0.90
N TYR A 459 14.75 -13.89 -0.25
CA TYR A 459 15.83 -12.92 -0.02
C TYR A 459 16.96 -13.52 0.81
N LEU A 460 16.66 -14.14 1.95
CA LEU A 460 17.68 -14.76 2.80
C LEU A 460 18.43 -15.88 2.07
N ARG A 461 17.74 -16.65 1.22
CA ARG A 461 18.37 -17.68 0.40
C ARG A 461 19.31 -17.09 -0.64
N ARG A 462 18.88 -16.03 -1.34
CA ARG A 462 19.73 -15.31 -2.30
C ARG A 462 20.99 -14.75 -1.61
N GLU A 463 20.85 -14.13 -0.44
CA GLU A 463 21.99 -13.63 0.34
C GLU A 463 22.94 -14.76 0.75
N TYR A 464 22.41 -15.91 1.16
CA TYR A 464 23.21 -17.08 1.47
C TYR A 464 24.03 -17.57 0.27
N ASP A 465 23.39 -17.69 -0.91
CA ASP A 465 24.03 -18.14 -2.14
C ASP A 465 25.07 -17.13 -2.67
N ILE A 466 24.87 -15.81 -2.44
CA ILE A 466 25.88 -14.79 -2.75
C ILE A 466 27.14 -14.98 -1.88
N ILE A 467 26.98 -15.27 -0.58
CA ILE A 467 28.08 -15.38 0.37
C ILE A 467 28.86 -16.69 0.21
N HIS A 468 28.16 -17.81 0.02
CA HIS A 468 28.75 -19.15 0.00
C HIS A 468 28.98 -19.71 -1.40
N GLY A 469 28.46 -19.02 -2.43
CA GLY A 469 28.41 -19.52 -3.80
C GLY A 469 27.25 -20.51 -4.00
N ILE A 470 26.88 -20.71 -5.26
CA ILE A 470 25.97 -21.79 -5.63
C ILE A 470 26.83 -23.07 -5.72
N ALA A 471 26.52 -24.08 -4.91
CA ALA A 471 27.04 -25.41 -5.14
C ALA A 471 26.45 -25.93 -6.46
N VAL A 472 27.18 -25.79 -7.56
CA VAL A 472 26.85 -26.43 -8.82
C VAL A 472 27.27 -27.89 -8.68
N PRO A 473 26.35 -28.86 -8.72
CA PRO A 473 26.73 -30.27 -8.79
C PRO A 473 27.56 -30.46 -10.08
N ASP A 474 28.72 -31.09 -9.98
CA ASP A 474 29.62 -31.31 -11.12
C ASP A 474 28.83 -31.87 -12.33
N GLY A 475 28.75 -31.09 -13.41
CA GLY A 475 28.10 -31.46 -14.67
C GLY A 475 26.72 -30.85 -14.96
N ALA A 476 26.12 -30.07 -14.06
CA ALA A 476 24.86 -29.39 -14.34
C ALA A 476 25.09 -27.94 -14.82
N THR A 477 24.73 -27.62 -16.06
CA THR A 477 24.60 -26.25 -16.53
C THR A 477 23.46 -25.56 -15.75
N VAL A 478 23.80 -24.50 -15.01
CA VAL A 478 22.82 -23.67 -14.32
C VAL A 478 22.00 -22.91 -15.37
N VAL A 479 20.90 -23.50 -15.79
CA VAL A 479 19.84 -22.76 -16.47
C VAL A 479 18.94 -22.19 -15.38
N MET A 480 19.22 -20.97 -14.93
CA MET A 480 18.20 -20.16 -14.26
C MET A 480 17.21 -19.71 -15.34
N GLN A 481 16.15 -20.49 -15.54
CA GLN A 481 14.99 -20.12 -16.34
C GLN A 481 13.91 -19.50 -15.46
#